data_AF-A0A143X1J7-F1
#
_entry.id   AF-A0A143X1J7-F1
#
_cell.length_a   1.000
_cell.length_b   1.000
_cell.length_c   1.000
_cell.angle_alpha   90.00
_cell.angle_beta   90.00
_cell.angle_gamma   90.00
#
_symmetry.space_group_name_H-M   'P 1'
#
loop_
_entity.id
_entity.type
_entity.pdbx_description
1 polymer ?
#
loop_
_entity_poly.entity_id
_entity_poly.type
_entity_poly.pdbx_seq_one_letter_code
_entity_poly.pdbx_strand_id
1 'polypeptide(L)'
;MSPVRKPYLTATDWGVEINPDGLRYFLNELYDRYQLPLMIVENGLGVKDTLTEDHKVHDAYRITYLREHIKAVKQAIEEDGVNVIGYTSWDVLFVSVQEQAK
;
A
#
# COMPACT_ATOMS: atom_id res chain seq x y z
N MET A 1 -16.64 -12.31 9.07
CA MET A 1 -16.31 -11.26 10.06
C MET A 1 -16.15 -9.97 9.29
N SER A 2 -17.04 -8.98 9.47
CA SER A 2 -16.86 -7.69 8.79
C SER A 2 -15.74 -6.92 9.50
N PRO A 3 -14.78 -6.32 8.79
CA PRO A 3 -13.70 -5.58 9.43
C PRO A 3 -14.27 -4.43 10.27
N VAL A 4 -13.79 -4.30 11.51
CA VAL A 4 -14.15 -3.19 12.40
C VAL A 4 -13.55 -1.93 11.80
N ARG A 5 -14.40 -1.07 11.21
CA ARG A 5 -13.95 0.18 10.60
C ARG A 5 -13.43 1.15 11.65
N LYS A 6 -12.20 1.63 11.48
CA LYS A 6 -11.63 2.66 12.34
C LYS A 6 -12.15 4.03 11.90
N PRO A 7 -12.84 4.80 12.77
CA PRO A 7 -13.52 6.04 12.38
C PRO A 7 -12.57 7.16 11.93
N TYR A 8 -11.26 7.03 12.16
CA TYR A 8 -10.23 8.00 11.79
C TYR A 8 -9.47 7.64 10.50
N LEU A 9 -9.77 6.51 9.86
CA LEU A 9 -9.10 6.09 8.63
C LEU A 9 -9.99 6.33 7.41
N THR A 10 -9.38 6.81 6.33
CA THR A 10 -10.04 6.89 5.02
C THR A 10 -10.02 5.52 4.37
N ALA A 11 -11.15 5.09 3.81
CA ALA A 11 -11.27 3.86 3.05
C ALA A 11 -11.45 4.14 1.56
N THR A 12 -10.97 3.22 0.72
CA THR A 12 -11.21 3.24 -0.73
C THR A 12 -12.65 2.90 -1.07
N ASP A 13 -13.06 3.10 -2.33
CA ASP A 13 -14.40 2.70 -2.81
C ASP A 13 -14.65 1.18 -2.69
N TRP A 14 -13.59 0.38 -2.51
CA TRP A 14 -13.64 -1.07 -2.27
C TRP A 14 -13.63 -1.43 -0.77
N GLY A 15 -13.68 -0.43 0.11
CA GLY A 15 -13.70 -0.62 1.56
C GLY A 15 -12.34 -0.98 2.18
N VAL A 16 -11.24 -0.81 1.44
CA VAL A 16 -9.88 -1.03 1.96
C VAL A 16 -9.46 0.21 2.73
N GLU A 17 -9.10 0.05 4.01
CA GLU A 17 -8.59 1.14 4.84
C GLU A 17 -7.17 1.54 4.41
N ILE A 18 -6.92 2.85 4.31
CA ILE A 18 -5.59 3.40 4.03
C ILE A 18 -4.91 3.67 5.37
N ASN A 19 -3.91 2.86 5.71
CA ASN A 19 -3.23 2.94 7.01
C ASN A 19 -1.72 2.71 6.87
N PRO A 20 -0.92 3.74 6.55
CA PRO A 20 0.53 3.62 6.43
C PRO A 20 1.19 3.22 7.76
N ASP A 21 0.71 3.73 8.90
CA ASP A 21 1.22 3.38 10.23
C ASP A 21 1.00 1.91 10.57
N GLY A 22 -0.08 1.31 10.03
CA GLY A 22 -0.35 -0.12 10.14
C GLY A 22 0.74 -0.97 9.50
N LEU A 23 1.34 -0.52 8.39
CA LEU A 23 2.46 -1.22 7.76
C LEU A 23 3.70 -1.16 8.64
N ARG A 24 4.03 0.00 9.23
CA ARG A 24 5.15 0.13 10.19
C ARG A 24 4.93 -0.78 11.40
N TYR A 25 3.73 -0.77 11.98
CA TYR A 25 3.40 -1.65 13.10
C TYR A 25 3.60 -3.14 12.75
N PHE A 26 3.11 -3.57 11.58
CA PHE A 26 3.21 -4.95 11.16
C PHE A 26 4.65 -5.39 10.89
N LEU A 27 5.47 -4.51 10.30
CA LEU A 27 6.90 -4.78 10.10
C LEU A 27 7.63 -4.98 11.43
N ASN A 28 7.33 -4.14 12.43
CA ASN A 28 7.86 -4.30 13.77
C ASN A 28 7.40 -5.63 14.40
N GLU A 29 6.11 -5.95 14.35
CA GLU A 29 5.60 -7.20 14.94
C GLU A 29 6.26 -8.44 14.33
N LEU A 30 6.42 -8.47 13.00
CA LEU A 30 7.09 -9.58 12.31
C LEU A 30 8.57 -9.65 12.67
N TYR A 31 9.25 -8.50 12.67
CA TYR A 31 10.68 -8.46 12.95
C TYR A 31 10.96 -8.84 14.40
N ASP A 32 10.23 -8.30 15.37
CA ASP A 32 10.32 -8.66 16.79
C ASP A 32 10.13 -10.16 17.00
N ARG A 33 9.21 -10.78 16.26
CA ARG A 33 8.92 -12.21 16.39
C ARG A 33 10.01 -13.11 15.80
N TYR A 34 10.50 -12.77 14.61
CA TYR A 34 11.33 -13.70 13.82
C TYR A 34 12.79 -13.28 13.68
N GLN A 35 13.11 -11.99 13.82
CA GLN A 35 14.44 -11.41 13.65
C GLN A 35 15.11 -11.82 12.33
N LEU A 36 14.29 -12.00 11.28
CA LEU A 36 14.74 -12.30 9.93
C LEU A 36 14.55 -11.07 9.03
N PRO A 37 15.39 -10.90 7.99
CA PRO A 37 15.19 -9.85 6.99
C PRO A 37 13.81 -9.94 6.34
N LEU A 38 13.13 -8.81 6.20
CA LEU A 38 11.77 -8.72 5.63
C LEU A 38 11.79 -8.09 4.25
N MET A 39 10.91 -8.57 3.37
CA MET A 39 10.66 -7.97 2.06
C MET A 39 9.18 -7.70 1.89
N ILE A 40 8.82 -6.46 1.57
CA ILE A 40 7.45 -6.14 1.17
C ILE A 40 7.32 -6.56 -0.28
N VAL A 41 6.69 -7.71 -0.51
CA VAL A 41 6.50 -8.25 -1.87
C VAL A 41 5.33 -7.59 -2.61
N GLU A 42 4.37 -7.03 -1.88
CA GLU A 42 3.19 -6.36 -2.45
C GLU A 42 2.75 -5.19 -1.58
N ASN A 43 2.51 -4.04 -2.22
CA ASN A 43 1.76 -2.92 -1.66
C ASN A 43 1.24 -2.02 -2.78
N GLY A 44 -0.03 -1.63 -2.76
CA GLY A 44 -0.62 -0.87 -3.85
C GLY A 44 -2.03 -0.36 -3.55
N LEU A 45 -2.51 0.54 -4.40
CA LEU A 45 -3.83 1.14 -4.31
C LEU A 45 -4.62 0.85 -5.58
N GLY A 46 -5.60 -0.04 -5.47
CA GLY A 46 -6.59 -0.30 -6.50
C GLY A 46 -7.70 0.75 -6.47
N VAL A 47 -7.72 1.63 -7.46
CA VAL A 47 -8.77 2.63 -7.69
C VAL A 47 -9.00 2.84 -9.18
N LYS A 48 -10.16 3.37 -9.55
CA LYS A 48 -10.50 3.64 -10.96
C LYS A 48 -9.70 4.83 -11.47
N ASP A 49 -8.97 4.61 -12.55
CA ASP A 49 -8.28 5.66 -13.28
C ASP A 49 -9.25 6.35 -14.25
N THR A 50 -9.07 7.66 -14.45
CA THR A 50 -9.80 8.45 -15.44
C THR A 50 -8.80 8.96 -16.47
N LEU A 51 -9.06 8.68 -17.75
CA LEU A 51 -8.28 9.25 -18.85
C LEU A 51 -8.79 10.68 -19.12
N THR A 52 -7.91 11.66 -18.96
CA THR A 52 -8.22 13.07 -19.22
C THR A 52 -8.04 13.42 -20.70
N GLU A 53 -8.51 14.61 -21.10
CA GLU A 53 -8.46 15.10 -22.49
C GLU A 53 -7.04 15.17 -23.07
N ASP A 54 -6.02 15.31 -22.23
CA ASP A 54 -4.60 15.29 -22.62
C ASP A 54 -4.04 13.86 -22.81
N HIS A 55 -4.91 12.85 -22.83
CA HIS A 55 -4.57 11.42 -22.97
C HIS A 55 -3.62 10.90 -21.88
N LYS A 56 -3.77 11.40 -20.66
CA LYS A 56 -3.01 10.95 -19.48
C LYS A 56 -3.93 10.54 -18.34
N VAL A 57 -3.36 9.81 -17.39
CA VAL A 57 -3.97 9.55 -16.09
C VAL A 57 -3.24 10.41 -15.06
N HIS A 58 -3.98 11.20 -14.29
CA HIS A 58 -3.45 12.04 -13.22
C HIS A 58 -3.72 11.38 -11.86
N ASP A 59 -2.90 10.41 -11.47
CA ASP A 59 -3.11 9.52 -10.32
C ASP A 59 -2.47 10.01 -9.01
N ALA A 60 -2.69 11.28 -8.67
CA ALA A 60 -2.18 11.88 -7.44
C ALA A 60 -2.57 11.11 -6.15
N TYR A 61 -3.72 10.44 -6.16
CA TYR A 61 -4.17 9.57 -5.07
C TYR A 61 -3.23 8.36 -4.86
N ARG A 62 -2.75 7.74 -5.94
CA ARG A 62 -1.88 6.55 -5.90
C ARG A 62 -0.49 6.93 -5.48
N ILE A 63 0.01 8.04 -6.04
CA ILE A 63 1.28 8.64 -5.63
C ILE A 63 1.27 8.96 -4.13
N THR A 64 0.19 9.58 -3.63
CA THR A 64 0.07 9.91 -2.21
C THR A 64 0.04 8.65 -1.34
N TYR A 65 -0.76 7.66 -1.69
CA TYR A 65 -0.80 6.38 -0.99
C TYR A 65 0.58 5.73 -0.86
N LEU A 66 1.27 5.54 -1.99
CA LEU A 66 2.59 4.89 -2.01
C LEU A 66 3.61 5.72 -1.23
N ARG A 67 3.60 7.04 -1.38
CA ARG A 67 4.50 7.94 -0.65
C ARG A 67 4.35 7.78 0.86
N GLU A 68 3.13 7.76 1.39
CA GLU A 68 2.93 7.64 2.83
C GLU A 68 3.32 6.25 3.36
N HIS A 69 3.07 5.18 2.60
CA HIS A 69 3.52 3.83 3.00
C HIS A 69 5.04 3.70 2.95
N ILE A 70 5.70 4.24 1.93
CA ILE A 70 7.17 4.24 1.82
C ILE A 70 7.81 5.04 2.96
N LYS A 71 7.21 6.16 3.38
CA LYS A 71 7.66 6.90 4.57
C LYS A 71 7.57 6.02 5.82
N ALA A 72 6.47 5.31 6.02
CA ALA A 72 6.31 4.41 7.16
C ALA A 72 7.34 3.26 7.16
N VAL A 73 7.63 2.68 5.99
CA VAL A 73 8.71 1.67 5.83
C VAL A 73 10.07 2.29 6.17
N LYS A 74 10.36 3.49 5.67
CA LYS A 74 11.61 4.21 5.97
C LYS A 74 11.77 4.42 7.47
N GLN A 75 10.71 4.82 8.17
CA GLN A 75 10.75 4.97 9.62
C GLN A 75 10.97 3.63 10.34
N ALA A 76 10.35 2.54 9.88
CA ALA A 76 10.62 1.22 10.44
C ALA A 76 12.11 0.81 10.33
N ILE A 77 12.77 1.20 9.24
CA ILE A 77 14.20 0.94 9.03
C ILE A 77 15.06 1.88 9.89
N GLU A 78 14.84 3.19 9.81
CA GLU A 78 15.73 4.21 10.41
C GLU A 78 15.51 4.42 11.90
N GLU A 79 14.26 4.36 12.37
CA GLU A 79 13.89 4.64 13.76
C GLU A 79 13.75 3.34 14.57
N ASP A 80 13.17 2.28 13.99
CA ASP A 80 12.86 1.04 14.72
C ASP A 80 13.90 -0.08 14.52
N GLY A 81 14.79 0.06 13.53
CA GLY A 81 15.86 -0.92 13.27
C GLY A 81 15.41 -2.20 12.56
N VAL A 82 14.24 -2.19 11.91
CA VAL A 82 13.75 -3.33 11.13
C VAL A 82 14.62 -3.53 9.88
N ASN A 83 15.11 -4.76 9.67
CA ASN A 83 15.91 -5.10 8.48
C ASN A 83 15.00 -5.38 7.27
N VAL A 84 14.66 -4.33 6.52
CA VAL A 84 13.91 -4.45 5.26
C VAL A 84 14.86 -4.49 4.06
N ILE A 85 14.77 -5.54 3.25
CA ILE A 85 15.67 -5.77 2.11
C ILE A 85 15.07 -5.37 0.76
N GLY A 86 13.77 -5.08 0.70
CA GLY A 86 13.12 -4.72 -0.54
C GLY A 86 11.65 -4.33 -0.37
N TYR A 87 11.18 -3.60 -1.38
CA TYR A 87 9.79 -3.18 -1.51
C TYR A 87 9.40 -3.26 -2.98
N THR A 88 8.37 -4.03 -3.29
CA THR A 88 7.79 -4.14 -4.64
C THR A 88 6.32 -3.75 -4.58
N SER A 89 5.97 -2.69 -5.32
CA SER A 89 4.58 -2.27 -5.42
C SER A 89 3.79 -3.30 -6.22
N TRP A 90 2.56 -3.57 -5.77
CA TRP A 90 1.62 -4.40 -6.52
C TRP A 90 1.20 -3.69 -7.81
N ASP A 91 1.07 -4.44 -8.90
CA ASP A 91 0.65 -3.97 -10.24
C ASP A 91 1.41 -2.74 -10.76
N VAL A 92 2.75 -2.83 -10.83
CA VAL A 92 3.61 -1.79 -11.47
C VAL A 92 3.19 -1.51 -12.92
N LEU A 93 2.64 -2.53 -13.58
CA LEU A 93 2.03 -2.45 -14.91
C LEU A 93 0.58 -2.91 -14.81
N PHE A 94 -0.31 -2.28 -15.58
CA PHE A 94 -1.71 -2.68 -15.64
C PHE A 94 -1.83 -4.13 -16.09
N VAL A 95 -2.26 -5.00 -15.19
CA VAL A 95 -2.67 -6.37 -15.49
C VAL A 95 -4.18 -6.45 -15.37
N SER A 96 -4.85 -6.66 -16.50
CA SER A 96 -6.31 -6.84 -16.51
C SER A 96 -6.66 -8.17 -15.84
N VAL A 97 -7.43 -8.12 -14.75
CA VAL A 97 -8.22 -9.26 -14.26
C VAL A 97 -9.70 -8.89 -14.30
N GLN A 98 -10.18 -8.45 -15.45
CA GLN A 98 -11.60 -8.49 -15.77
C GLN A 98 -11.74 -8.95 -17.21
N GLU A 99 -12.24 -10.17 -17.35
CA GLU A 99 -12.88 -10.65 -18.55
C GLU A 99 -13.82 -9.56 -19.07
N GLN A 100 -13.75 -9.28 -20.37
CA GLN A 100 -14.73 -8.46 -21.07
C GLN A 100 -16.11 -9.12 -20.94
N ALA A 101 -16.80 -8.88 -19.83
CA ALA A 101 -18.18 -9.26 -19.65
C ALA A 101 -19.05 -8.01 -19.80
N LYS A 102 -19.30 -7.72 -21.09
CA LYS A 102 -20.28 -6.81 -21.71
C LYS A 102 -19.88 -5.37 -21.94
#